data_AF-A0AA39SKA5-F1
#
_entry.id   AF-A0AA39SKA5-F1
#
_cell.length_a   1.000
_cell.length_b   1.000
_cell.length_c   1.000
_cell.angle_alpha   90.00
_cell.angle_beta   90.00
_cell.angle_gamma   90.00
#
_symmetry.space_group_name_H-M   'P 1'
#
loop_
_entity.id
_entity.type
_entity.pdbx_description
1 polymer ?
#
loop_
_entity_poly.entity_id
_entity_poly.type
_entity_poly.pdbx_seq_one_letter_code
_entity_poly.pdbx_strand_id
1 'polypeptide(L)'
;MDSWLGLCPAANYKEVWSILFSAVTWTVWDHRNNQIFRGQEASVEKAVDDVKFRVAWWFKSYGRGSKIPVSLMLLNLKESCVSLTHLKSRTHVNWLPPVGSVLKFNVDGSARGKPGPAGIGGILRNSEGLTLCRFSIAVGIQSSNTAEIIAIRKACELCESNPSLVSRNIQIASDSSVAVSWANSTDNFGSLPHVQIIYDIRGYLQSLKGLSIVYNPRASNEAADALAKASSSGGEDFVVWEVL
;
A
#
# COMPACT_ATOMS: atom_id res chain seq x y z
N MET A 1 -13.17 32.46 7.57
CA MET A 1 -11.78 32.79 7.89
C MET A 1 -11.22 32.03 9.11
N ASP A 2 -11.99 31.18 9.81
CA ASP A 2 -11.52 30.59 11.08
C ASP A 2 -11.58 29.06 11.19
N SER A 3 -11.33 28.33 10.09
CA SER A 3 -11.29 26.86 10.13
C SER A 3 -10.11 26.31 10.96
N TRP A 4 -9.08 27.12 11.19
CA TRP A 4 -7.88 26.79 11.97
C TRP A 4 -8.10 26.84 13.48
N LEU A 5 -9.03 27.68 13.97
CA LEU A 5 -9.34 27.79 15.41
C LEU A 5 -10.05 26.54 15.96
N GLY A 6 -10.64 25.73 15.07
CA GLY A 6 -11.42 24.54 15.43
C GLY A 6 -10.67 23.21 15.33
N LEU A 7 -9.35 23.23 15.09
CA LEU A 7 -8.54 22.03 15.23
C LEU A 7 -8.50 21.73 16.74
N CYS A 8 -8.90 20.53 17.14
CA CYS A 8 -8.82 20.02 18.52
C CYS A 8 -7.98 18.73 18.49
N PRO A 9 -7.11 18.44 19.48
CA PRO A 9 -6.32 17.22 19.53
C PRO A 9 -7.20 16.00 19.84
N ALA A 10 -8.09 15.68 18.90
CA ALA A 10 -8.84 14.44 18.84
C ALA A 10 -8.07 13.41 18.01
N ALA A 11 -8.36 12.13 18.23
CA ALA A 11 -7.65 10.99 17.62
C ALA A 11 -7.59 11.05 16.09
N ASN A 12 -8.56 11.70 15.44
CA ASN A 12 -8.65 11.89 14.00
C ASN A 12 -7.72 12.98 13.42
N TYR A 13 -7.12 13.84 14.24
CA TYR A 13 -6.26 14.95 13.81
C TYR A 13 -4.83 14.87 14.34
N LYS A 14 -4.43 13.77 14.99
CA LYS A 14 -3.13 13.65 15.68
C LYS A 14 -1.93 13.99 14.80
N GLU A 15 -1.93 13.54 13.54
CA GLU A 15 -0.85 13.84 12.59
C GLU A 15 -0.80 15.32 12.22
N VAL A 16 -1.96 15.93 11.93
CA VAL A 16 -2.08 17.36 11.61
C VAL A 16 -1.57 18.20 12.77
N TRP A 17 -1.89 17.80 14.00
CA TRP A 17 -1.41 18.44 15.21
C TRP A 17 0.10 18.38 15.40
N SER A 18 0.70 17.21 15.16
CA SER A 18 2.16 17.06 15.24
C SER A 18 2.89 17.94 14.22
N ILE A 19 2.32 18.07 13.03
CA ILE A 19 2.83 18.94 11.96
C ILE A 19 2.64 20.42 12.33
N LEU A 20 1.48 20.80 12.86
CA LEU A 20 1.20 22.17 13.29
C LEU A 20 2.16 22.62 14.39
N PHE A 21 2.36 21.80 15.42
CA PHE A 21 3.31 22.09 16.50
C PHE A 21 4.73 22.30 15.96
N SER A 22 5.17 21.41 15.07
CA SER A 22 6.50 21.49 14.45
C SER A 22 6.63 22.73 13.55
N ALA A 23 5.59 23.07 12.80
CA ALA A 23 5.57 24.24 11.92
C ALA A 23 5.63 25.55 12.73
N VAL A 24 4.90 25.64 13.84
CA VAL A 24 4.92 26.82 14.72
C VAL A 24 6.31 27.01 15.34
N THR A 25 6.85 25.97 15.96
CA THR A 25 8.17 26.05 16.62
C THR A 25 9.29 26.40 15.63
N TRP A 26 9.26 25.82 14.44
CA TRP A 26 10.19 26.16 13.36
C TRP A 26 10.02 27.61 12.89
N THR A 27 8.80 28.07 12.62
CA THR A 27 8.57 29.44 12.13
C THR A 27 8.99 30.49 13.15
N VAL A 28 8.75 30.26 14.45
CA VAL A 28 9.21 31.14 15.53
C VAL A 28 10.74 31.23 15.55
N TRP A 29 11.42 30.09 15.46
CA TRP A 29 12.88 30.04 15.41
C TRP A 29 13.44 30.78 14.19
N ASP A 30 12.85 30.55 13.01
CA ASP A 30 13.28 31.16 11.74
C ASP A 30 13.08 32.69 11.75
N HIS A 31 11.91 33.17 12.19
CA HIS A 31 11.63 34.61 12.30
C HIS A 31 12.57 35.31 13.28
N ARG A 32 12.81 34.71 14.45
CA ARG A 32 13.76 35.25 15.43
C ARG A 32 15.16 35.37 14.85
N ASN A 33 15.63 34.35 14.14
CA ASN A 33 16.96 34.38 13.54
C ASN A 33 17.07 35.39 12.40
N ASN A 34 16.03 35.53 11.58
CA ASN A 34 16.02 36.53 10.52
C ASN A 34 16.00 37.97 11.07
N GLN A 35 15.37 38.21 12.21
CA GLN A 35 15.47 39.49 12.91
C GLN A 35 16.89 39.76 13.42
N ILE A 36 17.46 38.81 14.17
CA ILE A 36 18.75 38.99 14.83
C ILE A 36 19.91 39.11 13.83
N PHE A 37 19.93 38.23 12.82
CA PHE A 37 21.10 38.08 11.94
C PHE A 37 20.95 38.73 10.58
N ARG A 38 19.72 39.08 10.16
CA ARG A 38 19.44 39.65 8.84
C ARG A 38 18.71 40.97 8.88
N GLY A 39 18.44 41.51 10.07
CA GLY A 39 17.78 42.81 10.26
C GLY A 39 16.37 42.89 9.66
N GLN A 40 15.69 41.75 9.47
CA GLN A 40 14.31 41.75 8.97
C GLN A 40 13.34 42.17 10.07
N GLU A 41 12.29 42.92 9.72
CA GLU A 41 11.25 43.29 10.68
C GLU A 41 10.35 42.10 11.05
N ALA A 42 9.87 42.12 12.30
CA ALA A 42 8.91 41.16 12.82
C ALA A 42 7.50 41.47 12.30
N SER A 43 6.89 40.55 11.54
CA SER A 43 5.45 40.59 11.26
C SER A 43 4.80 39.31 11.74
N VAL A 44 3.79 39.46 12.59
CA VAL A 44 2.99 38.35 13.12
C VAL A 44 2.14 37.75 12.00
N GLU A 45 1.63 38.59 11.09
CA GLU A 45 0.83 38.19 9.94
C GLU A 45 1.64 37.28 9.02
N LYS A 46 2.87 37.68 8.71
CA LYS A 46 3.81 36.87 7.92
C LYS A 46 4.14 35.54 8.59
N ALA A 47 4.38 35.55 9.91
CA ALA A 47 4.63 34.33 10.66
C ALA A 47 3.44 33.37 10.63
N VAL A 48 2.21 33.89 10.74
CA VAL A 48 0.98 33.09 10.66
C VAL A 48 0.84 32.46 9.27
N ASP A 49 1.09 33.21 8.20
CA ASP A 49 1.00 32.68 6.84
C ASP A 49 2.09 31.64 6.57
N ASP A 50 3.32 31.86 7.02
CA ASP A 50 4.41 30.89 6.92
C ASP A 50 4.08 29.59 7.67
N VAL A 51 3.42 29.66 8.83
CA VAL A 51 2.90 28.46 9.52
C VAL A 51 1.86 27.74 8.65
N LYS A 52 0.89 28.44 8.06
CA LYS A 52 -0.13 27.82 7.19
C LYS A 52 0.49 27.13 5.98
N PHE A 53 1.44 27.79 5.30
CA PHE A 53 2.14 27.23 4.16
C PHE A 53 2.97 26.00 4.54
N ARG A 54 3.72 26.06 5.64
CA ARG A 54 4.50 24.92 6.13
C ARG A 54 3.59 23.75 6.48
N VAL A 55 2.49 23.97 7.19
CA VAL A 55 1.53 22.89 7.50
C VAL A 55 0.99 22.26 6.23
N ALA A 56 0.54 23.04 5.25
CA ALA A 56 -0.01 22.49 4.01
C ALA A 56 1.04 21.70 3.21
N TRP A 57 2.27 22.21 3.09
CA TRP A 57 3.36 21.54 2.36
C TRP A 57 3.91 20.31 3.08
N TRP A 58 4.11 20.40 4.39
CA TRP A 58 4.61 19.28 5.19
C TRP A 58 3.57 18.18 5.26
N PHE A 59 2.28 18.53 5.35
CA PHE A 59 1.21 17.57 5.29
C PHE A 59 1.12 16.86 3.92
N LYS A 60 1.28 17.60 2.82
CA LYS A 60 1.37 17.02 1.46
C LYS A 60 2.57 16.06 1.32
N SER A 61 3.68 16.37 1.98
CA SER A 61 4.93 15.61 1.92
C SER A 61 4.95 14.40 2.87
N TYR A 62 4.13 14.41 3.92
CA TYR A 62 4.04 13.34 4.92
C TYR A 62 3.27 12.12 4.36
N GLY A 63 3.89 11.36 3.45
CA GLY A 63 3.61 9.95 3.08
C GLY A 63 2.20 9.48 2.72
N ARG A 64 1.15 10.32 2.84
CA ARG A 64 -0.27 9.94 2.82
C ARG A 64 -1.19 11.04 2.23
N GLY A 65 -0.66 12.21 1.87
CA GLY A 65 -1.42 13.38 1.41
C GLY A 65 -1.55 13.57 -0.11
N SER A 66 -1.52 12.51 -0.91
CA SER A 66 -1.20 12.61 -2.35
C SER A 66 -2.32 13.08 -3.30
N LYS A 67 -3.47 13.56 -2.83
CA LYS A 67 -4.56 14.00 -3.73
C LYS A 67 -5.23 15.35 -3.42
N ILE A 68 -4.90 16.01 -2.31
CA ILE A 68 -5.52 17.30 -1.95
C ILE A 68 -4.62 18.46 -2.43
N PRO A 69 -5.14 19.40 -3.24
CA PRO A 69 -4.41 20.60 -3.61
C PRO A 69 -4.04 21.46 -2.38
N VAL A 70 -2.81 22.00 -2.36
CA VAL A 70 -2.33 22.90 -1.28
C VAL A 70 -3.24 24.13 -1.12
N SER A 71 -3.76 24.65 -2.23
CA SER A 71 -4.72 25.76 -2.23
C SER A 71 -5.99 25.44 -1.42
N LEU A 72 -6.50 24.21 -1.55
CA LEU A 72 -7.69 23.77 -0.82
C LEU A 72 -7.41 23.61 0.68
N MET A 73 -6.21 23.17 1.05
CA MET A 73 -5.77 23.06 2.45
C MET A 73 -5.64 24.43 3.13
N LEU A 74 -5.14 25.43 2.40
CA LEU A 74 -5.01 26.80 2.92
C LEU A 74 -6.38 27.45 3.16
N LEU A 75 -7.36 27.15 2.31
CA LEU A 75 -8.72 27.68 2.41
C LEU A 75 -9.56 26.96 3.48
N ASN A 76 -9.48 25.63 3.54
CA ASN A 76 -10.30 24.83 4.45
C ASN A 76 -9.58 23.59 4.97
N LEU A 77 -8.67 23.80 5.92
CA LEU A 77 -7.91 22.71 6.53
C LEU A 77 -8.81 21.70 7.24
N LYS A 78 -9.86 22.15 7.95
CA LYS A 78 -10.78 21.26 8.68
C LYS A 78 -11.53 20.30 7.74
N GLU A 79 -12.13 20.80 6.66
CA GLU A 79 -12.80 19.95 5.66
C GLU A 79 -11.81 19.05 4.91
N SER A 80 -10.61 19.55 4.62
CA SER A 80 -9.54 18.73 4.04
C SER A 80 -9.16 17.55 4.95
N CYS A 81 -9.14 17.78 6.26
CA CYS A 81 -8.85 16.74 7.26
C CYS A 81 -10.04 15.77 7.45
N VAL A 82 -11.29 16.26 7.40
CA VAL A 82 -12.50 15.44 7.47
C VAL A 82 -12.65 14.57 6.21
N SER A 83 -12.33 15.09 5.03
CA SER A 83 -12.27 14.30 3.79
C SER A 83 -11.30 13.12 3.91
N LEU A 84 -10.18 13.28 4.62
CA LEU A 84 -9.26 12.17 4.91
C LEU A 84 -9.86 11.16 5.89
N THR A 85 -10.69 11.57 6.85
CA THR A 85 -11.42 10.64 7.72
C THR A 85 -12.53 9.90 6.99
N HIS A 86 -13.18 10.53 6.00
CA HIS A 86 -14.14 9.84 5.12
C HIS A 86 -13.45 8.93 4.10
N LEU A 87 -12.24 9.25 3.63
CA LEU A 87 -11.40 8.32 2.87
C LEU A 87 -10.87 7.16 3.75
N LYS A 88 -10.80 7.33 5.07
CA LYS A 88 -10.55 6.24 6.04
C LYS A 88 -11.78 5.34 6.23
N SER A 89 -12.95 5.70 5.73
CA SER A 89 -14.02 4.73 5.53
C SER A 89 -13.52 3.77 4.47
N ARG A 90 -12.88 2.68 4.91
CA ARG A 90 -12.81 1.43 4.15
C ARG A 90 -14.18 1.26 3.55
N THR A 91 -14.33 1.50 2.25
CA THR A 91 -15.43 0.89 1.53
C THR A 91 -15.30 -0.57 1.90
N HIS A 92 -16.32 -1.11 2.58
CA HIS A 92 -16.43 -2.53 2.87
C HIS A 92 -16.60 -3.21 1.51
N VAL A 93 -15.50 -3.32 0.76
CA VAL A 93 -15.43 -4.11 -0.47
C VAL A 93 -15.23 -5.52 0.02
N ASN A 94 -16.33 -6.15 0.40
CA ASN A 94 -16.34 -7.58 0.69
C ASN A 94 -15.77 -8.29 -0.55
N TRP A 95 -14.88 -9.25 -0.32
CA TRP A 95 -14.39 -10.09 -1.41
C TRP A 95 -15.57 -10.78 -2.07
N LEU A 96 -15.63 -10.70 -3.40
CA LEU A 96 -16.63 -11.39 -4.20
C LEU A 96 -15.97 -12.58 -4.90
N PRO A 97 -16.65 -13.74 -4.97
CA PRO A 97 -16.14 -14.87 -5.71
C PRO A 97 -16.01 -14.55 -7.20
N PRO A 98 -15.04 -15.16 -7.89
CA PRO A 98 -14.93 -15.04 -9.34
C PRO A 98 -16.17 -15.60 -10.03
N VAL A 99 -16.51 -15.08 -11.20
CA VAL A 99 -17.68 -15.52 -11.96
C VAL A 99 -17.30 -16.69 -12.87
N GLY A 100 -18.21 -17.67 -12.98
CA GLY A 100 -18.10 -18.77 -13.93
C GLY A 100 -17.05 -19.82 -13.54
N SER A 101 -16.20 -20.21 -14.48
CA SER A 101 -15.16 -21.24 -14.31
C SER A 101 -13.78 -20.70 -13.95
N VAL A 102 -13.68 -19.39 -13.68
CA VAL A 102 -12.42 -18.72 -13.34
C VAL A 102 -12.06 -19.02 -11.89
N LEU A 103 -10.80 -19.39 -11.65
CA LEU A 103 -10.24 -19.46 -10.31
C LEU A 103 -9.54 -18.15 -9.97
N LYS A 104 -9.67 -17.70 -8.73
CA LYS A 104 -9.05 -16.46 -8.26
C LYS A 104 -8.02 -16.75 -7.18
N PHE A 105 -6.78 -16.34 -7.44
CA PHE A 105 -5.66 -16.50 -6.52
C PHE A 105 -5.28 -15.15 -5.93
N ASN A 106 -5.80 -14.86 -4.74
CA ASN A 106 -5.44 -13.66 -4.00
C ASN A 106 -4.05 -13.85 -3.37
N VAL A 107 -3.14 -12.90 -3.55
CA VAL A 107 -1.76 -12.94 -3.03
C VAL A 107 -1.37 -11.63 -2.36
N ASP A 108 -0.47 -11.70 -1.39
CA ASP A 108 0.00 -10.54 -0.62
C ASP A 108 1.44 -10.75 -0.12
N GLY A 109 2.19 -9.65 -0.01
CA GLY A 109 3.53 -9.62 0.57
C GLY A 109 3.62 -8.72 1.79
N SER A 110 4.06 -9.25 2.93
CA SER A 110 4.23 -8.50 4.17
C SER A 110 5.71 -8.35 4.51
N ALA A 111 6.15 -7.15 4.89
CA ALA A 111 7.49 -6.91 5.41
C ALA A 111 7.46 -5.99 6.64
N ARG A 112 8.18 -6.39 7.69
CA ARG A 112 8.31 -5.67 8.96
C ARG A 112 9.58 -4.82 8.98
N GLY A 113 9.58 -3.72 8.23
CA GLY A 113 10.72 -2.82 8.08
C GLY A 113 11.03 -2.49 6.62
N LYS A 114 12.12 -1.76 6.37
CA LYS A 114 12.57 -1.40 5.01
C LYS A 114 14.10 -1.43 4.92
N PRO A 115 14.73 -2.60 4.68
CA PRO A 115 14.14 -3.95 4.62
C PRO A 115 13.90 -4.53 6.03
N GLY A 116 13.15 -5.63 6.12
CA GLY A 116 12.93 -6.33 7.38
C GLY A 116 12.34 -7.73 7.19
N PRO A 117 12.07 -8.48 8.27
CA PRO A 117 11.47 -9.81 8.20
C PRO A 117 10.19 -9.79 7.38
N ALA A 118 10.09 -10.69 6.40
CA ALA A 118 9.06 -10.67 5.40
C ALA A 118 8.47 -12.06 5.19
N GLY A 119 7.21 -12.06 4.80
CA GLY A 119 6.41 -13.24 4.53
C GLY A 119 5.49 -12.98 3.36
N ILE A 120 5.16 -14.06 2.66
CA ILE A 120 4.20 -14.06 1.55
C ILE A 120 3.02 -14.94 1.91
N GLY A 121 1.87 -14.60 1.36
CA GLY A 121 0.65 -15.35 1.56
C GLY A 121 -0.21 -15.35 0.31
N GLY A 122 -1.02 -16.40 0.18
CA GLY A 122 -2.00 -16.45 -0.88
C GLY A 122 -3.05 -17.50 -0.69
N ILE A 123 -4.20 -17.29 -1.34
CA ILE A 123 -5.37 -18.15 -1.27
C ILE A 123 -6.04 -18.26 -2.64
N LEU A 124 -6.20 -19.49 -3.13
CA LEU A 124 -6.87 -19.83 -4.37
C LEU A 124 -8.31 -20.24 -4.08
N ARG A 125 -9.28 -19.62 -4.77
CA ARG A 125 -10.71 -19.91 -4.62
C ARG A 125 -11.43 -20.10 -5.94
N ASN A 126 -12.48 -20.93 -5.93
CA ASN A 126 -13.41 -21.09 -7.04
C ASN A 126 -14.58 -20.08 -6.97
N SER A 127 -15.52 -20.19 -7.90
CA SER A 127 -16.71 -19.33 -8.00
C SER A 127 -17.76 -19.54 -6.90
N GLU A 128 -17.66 -20.64 -6.15
CA GLU A 128 -18.47 -20.89 -4.95
C GLU A 128 -17.83 -20.29 -3.69
N GLY A 129 -16.63 -19.71 -3.82
CA GLY A 129 -15.85 -19.20 -2.69
C GLY A 129 -15.08 -20.28 -1.92
N LEU A 130 -15.12 -21.53 -2.38
CA LEU A 130 -14.37 -22.63 -1.77
C LEU A 130 -12.88 -22.42 -1.97
N THR A 131 -12.12 -22.64 -0.90
CA THR A 131 -10.65 -22.57 -0.92
C THR A 131 -10.09 -23.86 -1.49
N LEU A 132 -9.31 -23.76 -2.56
CA LEU A 132 -8.65 -24.89 -3.21
C LEU A 132 -7.19 -25.02 -2.79
N CYS A 133 -6.55 -23.88 -2.50
CA CYS A 133 -5.16 -23.82 -2.07
C CYS A 133 -4.93 -22.62 -1.17
N ARG A 134 -4.02 -22.75 -0.21
CA ARG A 134 -3.49 -21.62 0.55
C ARG A 134 -2.01 -21.82 0.84
N PHE A 135 -1.27 -20.72 0.91
CA PHE A 135 0.11 -20.74 1.36
C PHE A 135 0.42 -19.57 2.29
N SER A 136 1.38 -19.78 3.18
CA SER A 136 2.01 -18.78 4.05
C SER A 136 3.47 -19.18 4.18
N ILE A 137 4.41 -18.34 3.72
CA ILE A 137 5.83 -18.69 3.65
C ILE A 137 6.69 -17.49 4.04
N ALA A 138 7.66 -17.68 4.93
CA ALA A 138 8.66 -16.70 5.29
C ALA A 138 9.72 -16.57 4.19
N VAL A 139 10.05 -15.34 3.81
CA VAL A 139 10.98 -15.04 2.70
C VAL A 139 12.23 -14.28 3.16
N GLY A 140 12.53 -14.38 4.46
CA GLY A 140 13.69 -13.76 5.09
C GLY A 140 13.56 -12.23 5.17
N ILE A 141 14.67 -11.51 4.97
CA ILE A 141 14.70 -10.04 5.03
C ILE A 141 14.44 -9.48 3.64
N GLN A 142 13.29 -8.82 3.45
CA GLN A 142 12.89 -8.24 2.17
C GLN A 142 12.32 -6.83 2.32
N SER A 143 12.22 -6.12 1.20
CA SER A 143 11.37 -4.92 1.10
C SER A 143 9.92 -5.33 0.86
N SER A 144 8.96 -4.46 1.21
CA SER A 144 7.54 -4.69 0.93
C SER A 144 7.30 -5.01 -0.54
N ASN A 145 7.86 -4.21 -1.46
CA ASN A 145 7.69 -4.42 -2.90
C ASN A 145 8.28 -5.77 -3.37
N THR A 146 9.40 -6.18 -2.78
CA THR A 146 10.01 -7.48 -3.09
C THR A 146 9.14 -8.64 -2.60
N ALA A 147 8.56 -8.53 -1.40
CA ALA A 147 7.63 -9.54 -0.89
C ALA A 147 6.39 -9.68 -1.79
N GLU A 148 5.82 -8.58 -2.29
CA GLU A 148 4.68 -8.60 -3.22
C GLU A 148 4.97 -9.39 -4.50
N ILE A 149 6.10 -9.12 -5.17
CA ILE A 149 6.45 -9.84 -6.40
C ILE A 149 6.84 -11.29 -6.13
N ILE A 150 7.43 -11.61 -4.96
CA ILE A 150 7.69 -13.01 -4.59
C ILE A 150 6.37 -13.76 -4.37
N ALA A 151 5.36 -13.12 -3.76
CA ALA A 151 4.04 -13.72 -3.58
C ALA A 151 3.36 -14.04 -4.93
N ILE A 152 3.42 -13.11 -5.89
CA ILE A 152 2.93 -13.33 -7.26
C ILE A 152 3.69 -14.49 -7.92
N ARG A 153 5.03 -14.49 -7.88
CA ARG A 153 5.83 -15.58 -8.47
C ARG A 153 5.48 -16.93 -7.87
N LYS A 154 5.29 -17.00 -6.55
CA LYS A 154 4.93 -18.25 -5.88
C LYS A 154 3.56 -18.77 -6.32
N ALA A 155 2.58 -17.90 -6.52
CA ALA A 155 1.29 -18.31 -7.07
C ALA A 155 1.42 -18.85 -8.50
N CYS A 156 2.24 -18.23 -9.36
CA CYS A 156 2.54 -18.76 -10.69
C CYS A 156 3.15 -20.17 -10.64
N GLU A 157 4.17 -20.36 -9.79
CA GLU A 157 4.84 -21.66 -9.57
C GLU A 157 3.84 -22.74 -9.12
N LEU A 158 2.92 -22.40 -8.21
CA LEU A 158 1.88 -23.33 -7.75
C LEU A 158 0.85 -23.65 -8.84
N CYS A 159 0.56 -22.71 -9.74
CA CYS A 159 -0.32 -22.97 -10.89
C CYS A 159 0.33 -23.88 -11.93
N GLU A 160 1.63 -23.70 -12.19
CA GLU A 160 2.38 -24.53 -13.14
C GLU A 160 2.60 -25.96 -12.61
N SER A 161 2.98 -26.08 -11.34
CA SER A 161 3.29 -27.37 -10.72
C SER A 161 2.07 -28.26 -10.48
N ASN A 162 0.84 -27.73 -10.59
CA ASN A 162 -0.39 -28.50 -10.43
C ASN A 162 -1.06 -28.76 -11.80
N PRO A 163 -1.02 -30.01 -12.32
CA PRO A 163 -1.60 -30.35 -13.62
C PRO A 163 -3.08 -30.00 -13.78
N SER A 164 -3.86 -30.01 -12.69
CA SER A 164 -5.29 -29.66 -12.70
C SER A 164 -5.55 -28.17 -12.92
N LEU A 165 -4.52 -27.32 -12.78
CA LEU A 165 -4.60 -25.87 -12.93
C LEU A 165 -4.07 -25.37 -14.27
N VAL A 166 -3.18 -26.11 -14.93
CA VAL A 166 -2.52 -25.70 -16.19
C VAL A 166 -3.51 -25.31 -17.30
N SER A 167 -4.64 -25.99 -17.38
CA SER A 167 -5.70 -25.74 -18.39
C SER A 167 -6.83 -24.83 -17.89
N ARG A 168 -6.75 -24.30 -16.67
CA ARG A 168 -7.78 -23.45 -16.07
C ARG A 168 -7.50 -21.97 -16.36
N ASN A 169 -8.57 -21.18 -16.37
CA ASN A 169 -8.47 -19.73 -16.34
C ASN A 169 -8.25 -19.28 -14.89
N ILE A 170 -7.09 -18.71 -14.62
CA ILE A 170 -6.66 -18.32 -13.28
C ILE A 170 -6.34 -16.82 -13.29
N GLN A 171 -6.95 -16.10 -12.35
CA GLN A 171 -6.68 -14.70 -12.11
C GLN A 171 -5.92 -14.55 -10.79
N ILE A 172 -4.63 -14.23 -10.87
CA ILE A 172 -3.84 -13.83 -9.71
C ILE A 172 -4.17 -12.36 -9.39
N ALA A 173 -4.57 -12.08 -8.16
CA ALA A 173 -4.99 -10.76 -7.71
C ALA A 173 -4.08 -10.28 -6.57
N SER A 174 -3.43 -9.13 -6.77
CA SER A 174 -2.58 -8.47 -5.76
C SER A 174 -3.12 -7.07 -5.47
N ASP A 175 -2.91 -6.57 -4.25
CA ASP A 175 -3.25 -5.21 -3.85
C ASP A 175 -2.13 -4.19 -4.12
N SER A 176 -1.01 -4.64 -4.68
CA SER A 176 0.12 -3.79 -5.05
C SER A 176 0.06 -3.44 -6.53
N SER A 177 -0.42 -2.23 -6.84
CA SER A 177 -0.47 -1.73 -8.22
C SER A 177 0.92 -1.66 -8.86
N VAL A 178 1.97 -1.46 -8.05
CA VAL A 178 3.36 -1.46 -8.50
C VAL A 178 3.80 -2.86 -8.94
N ALA A 179 3.54 -3.88 -8.13
CA ALA A 179 3.88 -5.26 -8.46
C ALA A 179 3.12 -5.77 -9.70
N VAL A 180 1.82 -5.45 -9.79
CA VAL A 180 0.99 -5.77 -10.95
C VAL A 180 1.50 -5.06 -12.21
N SER A 181 1.89 -3.78 -12.10
CA SER A 181 2.49 -3.05 -13.22
C SER A 181 3.77 -3.73 -13.69
N TRP A 182 4.69 -4.08 -12.79
CA TRP A 182 5.95 -4.74 -13.18
C TRP A 182 5.71 -6.10 -13.83
N ALA A 183 4.75 -6.89 -13.34
CA ALA A 183 4.42 -8.18 -13.91
C ALA A 183 3.89 -8.06 -15.35
N ASN A 184 3.05 -7.05 -15.63
CA ASN A 184 2.36 -6.89 -16.91
C ASN A 184 3.06 -5.96 -17.91
N SER A 185 4.02 -5.13 -17.47
CA SER A 185 4.80 -4.26 -18.36
C SER A 185 5.73 -5.05 -19.28
N THR A 186 6.18 -4.44 -20.37
CA THR A 186 7.19 -5.02 -21.27
C THR A 186 8.61 -4.55 -20.95
N ASP A 187 8.75 -3.34 -20.41
CA ASP A 187 10.02 -2.62 -20.22
C ASP A 187 10.35 -2.28 -18.76
N ASN A 188 9.34 -2.22 -17.88
CA ASN A 188 9.54 -1.87 -16.49
C ASN A 188 9.78 -3.09 -15.60
N PHE A 189 11.01 -3.24 -15.09
CA PHE A 189 11.40 -4.33 -14.19
C PHE A 189 11.65 -3.85 -12.75
N GLY A 190 11.24 -2.64 -12.39
CA GLY A 190 11.58 -2.07 -11.08
C GLY A 190 13.10 -1.86 -10.92
N SER A 191 13.66 -2.30 -9.80
CA SER A 191 15.10 -2.19 -9.51
C SER A 191 15.85 -3.48 -9.82
N LEU A 192 17.18 -3.44 -9.93
CA LEU A 192 18.01 -4.61 -10.28
C LEU A 192 17.67 -5.91 -9.52
N PRO A 193 17.40 -5.90 -8.19
CA PRO A 193 17.00 -7.10 -7.44
C PRO A 193 15.68 -7.73 -7.87
N HIS A 194 14.83 -7.00 -8.59
CA HIS A 194 13.50 -7.44 -9.02
C HIS A 194 13.51 -8.09 -10.41
N VAL A 195 14.53 -7.83 -11.22
CA VAL A 195 14.58 -8.20 -12.64
C VAL A 195 14.34 -9.69 -12.85
N GLN A 196 15.07 -10.56 -12.13
CA GLN A 196 14.94 -12.00 -12.29
C GLN A 196 13.53 -12.49 -11.93
N ILE A 197 12.99 -12.03 -10.79
CA ILE A 197 11.66 -12.44 -10.31
C ILE A 197 10.59 -12.05 -11.34
N ILE A 198 10.71 -10.85 -11.91
CA ILE A 198 9.77 -10.37 -12.93
C ILE A 198 9.94 -11.14 -14.24
N TYR A 199 11.16 -11.51 -14.61
CA TYR A 199 11.40 -12.37 -15.76
C TYR A 199 10.74 -13.74 -15.59
N ASP A 200 10.88 -14.37 -14.42
CA ASP A 200 10.21 -15.62 -14.08
C ASP A 200 8.67 -15.48 -14.22
N ILE A 201 8.08 -14.44 -13.61
CA ILE A 201 6.64 -14.16 -13.67
C ILE A 201 6.15 -14.05 -15.12
N ARG A 202 6.88 -13.30 -15.95
CA ARG A 202 6.53 -13.11 -17.36
C ARG A 202 6.68 -14.41 -18.16
N GLY A 203 7.67 -15.24 -17.83
CA GLY A 203 7.80 -16.59 -18.36
C GLY A 203 6.54 -17.42 -18.10
N TYR A 204 6.04 -17.43 -16.86
CA TYR A 204 4.81 -18.13 -16.50
C TYR A 204 3.58 -17.60 -17.24
N LEU A 205 3.44 -16.28 -17.39
CA LEU A 205 2.34 -15.69 -18.17
C LEU A 205 2.38 -16.11 -19.66
N GLN A 206 3.57 -16.36 -20.20
CA GLN A 206 3.73 -16.82 -21.58
C GLN A 206 3.40 -18.31 -21.74
N SER A 207 3.80 -19.15 -20.77
CA SER A 207 3.57 -20.61 -20.80
C SER A 207 2.13 -20.97 -20.44
N LEU A 208 1.54 -20.33 -19.43
CA LEU A 208 0.19 -20.59 -18.94
C LEU A 208 -0.82 -19.61 -19.56
N LYS A 209 -1.37 -19.93 -20.73
CA LYS A 209 -2.28 -19.03 -21.48
C LYS A 209 -3.55 -18.63 -20.71
N GLY A 210 -3.99 -19.44 -19.74
CA GLY A 210 -5.14 -19.14 -18.88
C GLY A 210 -4.81 -18.22 -17.70
N LEU A 211 -3.54 -17.86 -17.50
CA LEU A 211 -3.09 -17.08 -16.35
C LEU A 211 -3.14 -15.56 -16.63
N SER A 212 -3.66 -14.79 -15.68
CA SER A 212 -3.69 -13.33 -15.73
C SER A 212 -3.38 -12.74 -14.35
N ILE A 213 -2.75 -11.56 -14.32
CA ILE A 213 -2.45 -10.83 -13.08
C ILE A 213 -3.20 -9.50 -13.07
N VAL A 214 -3.98 -9.25 -12.03
CA VAL A 214 -4.82 -8.06 -11.88
C VAL A 214 -4.62 -7.37 -10.53
N TYR A 215 -4.88 -6.06 -10.53
CA TYR A 215 -4.93 -5.28 -9.29
C TYR A 215 -6.31 -5.42 -8.64
N ASN A 216 -6.31 -5.67 -7.33
CA ASN A 216 -7.51 -5.74 -6.50
C ASN A 216 -7.35 -4.85 -5.26
N PRO A 217 -8.36 -4.06 -4.84
CA PRO A 217 -8.24 -3.24 -3.64
C PRO A 217 -7.95 -4.08 -2.39
N ARG A 218 -7.11 -3.57 -1.48
CA ARG A 218 -6.71 -4.24 -0.23
C ARG A 218 -7.88 -4.75 0.63
N ALA A 219 -9.00 -4.05 0.65
CA ALA A 219 -10.21 -4.48 1.37
C ALA A 219 -10.74 -5.83 0.88
N SER A 220 -10.49 -6.18 -0.38
CA SER A 220 -10.82 -7.48 -0.96
C SER A 220 -9.72 -8.53 -0.80
N ASN A 221 -8.58 -8.19 -0.18
CA ASN A 221 -7.39 -9.06 -0.11
C ASN A 221 -7.04 -9.50 1.33
N GLU A 222 -7.94 -9.32 2.30
CA GLU A 222 -7.66 -9.52 3.73
C GLU A 222 -7.16 -10.92 4.08
N ALA A 223 -7.68 -11.96 3.40
CA ALA A 223 -7.25 -13.34 3.63
C ALA A 223 -5.78 -13.57 3.26
N ALA A 224 -5.33 -13.01 2.13
CA ALA A 224 -3.93 -13.12 1.70
C ALA A 224 -3.00 -12.28 2.59
N ASP A 225 -3.42 -11.07 2.96
CA ASP A 225 -2.69 -10.19 3.90
C ASP A 225 -2.51 -10.84 5.29
N ALA A 226 -3.53 -11.54 5.80
CA ALA A 226 -3.42 -12.30 7.04
C ALA A 226 -2.39 -13.43 6.92
N LEU A 227 -2.41 -14.19 5.81
CA LEU A 227 -1.45 -15.27 5.56
C LEU A 227 -0.01 -14.73 5.43
N ALA A 228 0.20 -13.61 4.75
CA ALA A 228 1.53 -13.00 4.59
C ALA A 228 2.07 -12.45 5.91
N LYS A 229 1.19 -11.88 6.75
CA LYS A 229 1.56 -11.41 8.09
C LYS A 229 1.90 -12.55 9.04
N ALA A 230 1.21 -13.69 8.96
CA ALA A 230 1.49 -14.83 9.81
C ALA A 230 2.95 -15.29 9.65
N SER A 231 3.41 -15.49 8.41
CA SER A 231 4.78 -15.94 8.14
C SER A 231 5.83 -14.86 8.41
N SER A 232 5.55 -13.57 8.15
CA SER A 232 6.49 -12.48 8.50
C SER A 232 6.71 -12.32 10.01
N SER A 233 5.84 -12.94 10.81
CA SER A 233 5.89 -12.91 12.28
C SER A 233 6.55 -14.14 12.90
N GLY A 234 7.08 -15.06 12.09
CA GLY A 234 7.62 -16.34 12.56
C GLY A 234 6.57 -17.45 12.66
N GLY A 235 5.46 -17.35 11.93
CA GLY A 235 4.53 -18.47 11.73
C GLY A 235 5.18 -19.60 10.91
N GLU A 236 4.59 -20.80 10.99
CA GLU A 236 5.06 -21.96 10.23
C GLU A 236 4.80 -21.79 8.73
N ASP A 237 5.78 -22.22 7.92
CA ASP A 237 5.67 -22.22 6.47
C ASP A 237 4.82 -23.40 6.00
N PHE A 238 3.82 -23.11 5.16
CA PHE A 238 2.97 -24.15 4.59
C PHE A 238 2.46 -23.81 3.19
N VAL A 239 2.17 -24.89 2.45
CA VAL A 239 1.32 -24.90 1.26
C VAL A 239 0.33 -26.03 1.46
N VAL A 240 -0.97 -25.72 1.45
CA VAL A 240 -2.04 -26.70 1.67
C VAL A 240 -2.98 -26.68 0.48
N TRP A 241 -3.17 -27.85 -0.11
CA TRP A 241 -4.19 -28.11 -1.13
C TRP A 241 -5.39 -28.77 -0.46
N GLU A 242 -6.57 -28.21 -0.70
CA GLU A 242 -7.82 -28.84 -0.28
C GLU A 242 -8.24 -29.85 -1.36
N VAL A 243 -8.71 -31.02 -0.92
CA VAL A 243 -9.17 -32.07 -1.84
C VAL A 243 -10.49 -31.62 -2.47
N LEU A 244 -10.53 -31.59 -3.81
CA LEU A 244 -11.73 -31.34 -4.61
C LEU A 244 -12.75 -32.46 -4.47
#